data_AF-A0A7Z9D5J8-F1
#
_entry.id   AF-A0A7Z9D5J8-F1
#
_cell.length_a   1.000
_cell.length_b   1.000
_cell.length_c   1.000
_cell.angle_alpha   90.00
_cell.angle_beta   90.00
_cell.angle_gamma   90.00
#
_symmetry.space_group_name_H-M   'P 1'
#
loop_
_entity.id
_entity.type
_entity.pdbx_description
1 polymer ?
#
loop_
_entity_poly.entity_id
_entity_poly.type
_entity_poly.pdbx_seq_one_letter_code
_entity_poly.pdbx_strand_id
1 'polypeptide(L)'
;MPINSKEKREREDIYIGNKIDSKNLLENLSYEEFIIICISFTEKFIVTLSKNLSFKEDIYYVSLFTKGKINQEVLRKRRIDAWSRYDLLEGKDKYIQRVIICFLYPDIINSNNEGIDDFQELFLNLLLDIKDSLCIMFFDFLSNHAG
;
A
#
# COMPACT_ATOMS: atom_id res chain seq x y z
N MET A 1 -17.12 21.51 15.59
CA MET A 1 -17.88 20.42 16.25
C MET A 1 -16.89 19.31 16.59
N PRO A 2 -16.94 18.70 17.78
CA PRO A 2 -16.06 17.58 18.09
C PRO A 2 -16.54 16.35 17.30
N ILE A 3 -15.68 15.83 16.42
CA ILE A 3 -15.96 14.64 15.61
C ILE A 3 -16.13 13.45 16.56
N ASN A 4 -17.22 12.71 16.40
CA ASN A 4 -17.59 11.61 17.30
C ASN A 4 -16.64 10.42 17.12
N SER A 5 -16.39 9.63 18.17
CA SER A 5 -15.43 8.51 18.15
C SER A 5 -15.83 7.37 17.20
N LYS A 6 -17.08 7.37 16.73
CA LYS A 6 -17.62 6.46 15.72
C LYS A 6 -17.28 6.91 14.28
N GLU A 7 -17.43 8.21 13.98
CA GLU A 7 -17.03 8.81 12.69
C GLU A 7 -15.51 8.71 12.49
N LYS A 8 -14.72 8.81 13.57
CA LYS A 8 -13.27 8.54 13.54
C LYS A 8 -12.90 7.12 13.11
N ARG A 9 -13.76 6.13 13.34
CA ARG A 9 -13.54 4.74 12.88
C ARG A 9 -13.97 4.56 11.43
N GLU A 10 -15.02 5.26 11.01
CA GLU A 10 -15.56 5.13 9.65
C GLU A 10 -14.65 5.74 8.57
N ARG A 11 -13.79 6.71 8.92
CA ARG A 11 -12.78 7.31 8.02
C ARG A 11 -11.40 7.42 8.67
N GLU A 12 -10.91 6.29 9.17
CA GLU A 12 -9.54 6.20 9.74
C GLU A 12 -8.49 6.68 8.72
N ASP A 13 -8.73 6.42 7.43
CA ASP A 13 -7.92 6.87 6.28
C ASP A 13 -7.75 8.40 6.28
N ILE A 14 -8.84 9.17 6.33
CA ILE A 14 -8.79 10.65 6.33
C ILE A 14 -8.10 11.16 7.59
N TYR A 15 -8.46 10.59 8.75
CA TYR A 15 -7.90 11.05 10.02
C TYR A 15 -6.39 10.86 10.07
N ILE A 16 -5.92 9.69 9.61
CA ILE A 16 -4.49 9.39 9.54
C ILE A 16 -3.82 10.21 8.45
N GLY A 17 -4.46 10.41 7.30
CA GLY A 17 -3.91 11.20 6.21
C GLY A 17 -3.56 12.62 6.66
N ASN A 18 -4.54 13.34 7.22
CA ASN A 18 -4.32 14.66 7.80
C ASN A 18 -3.22 14.68 8.89
N LYS A 19 -3.06 13.58 9.63
CA LYS A 19 -2.05 13.48 10.69
C LYS A 19 -0.64 13.33 10.10
N ILE A 20 -0.49 12.59 8.99
CA ILE A 20 0.76 12.48 8.22
C ILE A 20 1.17 13.88 7.74
N ASP A 21 0.23 14.62 7.15
CA ASP A 21 0.47 15.96 6.61
C ASP A 21 0.83 16.95 7.71
N SER A 22 0.07 16.95 8.83
CA SER A 22 0.33 17.85 9.97
C SER A 22 1.70 17.65 10.62
N LYS A 23 2.34 16.50 10.38
CA LYS A 23 3.66 16.15 10.89
C LYS A 23 4.75 16.25 9.83
N ASN A 24 4.42 16.66 8.60
CA ASN A 24 5.33 16.73 7.46
C ASN A 24 6.13 15.43 7.24
N LEU A 25 5.54 14.26 7.51
CA LEU A 25 6.28 12.98 7.44
C LEU A 25 6.74 12.62 6.02
N LEU A 26 6.19 13.27 4.99
CA LEU A 26 6.51 13.03 3.58
C LEU A 26 7.42 14.11 2.98
N GLU A 27 7.67 15.23 3.68
CA GLU A 27 8.34 16.42 3.14
C GLU A 27 9.75 16.13 2.60
N ASN A 28 10.45 15.16 3.20
CA ASN A 28 11.82 14.78 2.83
C ASN A 28 11.90 13.44 2.07
N LEU A 29 10.77 12.82 1.73
CA LEU A 29 10.75 11.56 1.00
C LEU A 29 10.59 11.83 -0.50
N SER A 30 11.41 11.18 -1.30
CA SER A 30 11.10 11.01 -2.72
C SER A 30 9.90 10.07 -2.88
N TYR A 31 9.21 10.17 -4.02
CA TYR A 31 8.11 9.28 -4.35
C TYR A 31 8.56 7.81 -4.33
N GLU A 32 9.75 7.50 -4.86
CA GLU A 32 10.32 6.15 -4.84
C GLU A 32 10.51 5.63 -3.40
N GLU A 33 11.07 6.44 -2.51
CA GLU A 33 11.24 6.07 -1.10
C GLU A 33 9.89 5.79 -0.43
N PHE A 34 8.89 6.63 -0.68
CA PHE A 34 7.54 6.43 -0.16
C PHE A 34 6.92 5.11 -0.66
N ILE A 35 7.06 4.79 -1.95
CA ILE A 35 6.58 3.52 -2.53
C ILE A 35 7.30 2.32 -1.89
N ILE A 36 8.61 2.40 -1.69
CA ILE A 36 9.40 1.35 -1.01
C ILE A 36 8.90 1.13 0.43
N ILE A 37 8.57 2.21 1.15
CA ILE A 37 7.98 2.14 2.50
C ILE A 37 6.61 1.42 2.45
N CYS A 38 5.74 1.78 1.51
CA CYS A 38 4.43 1.16 1.33
C CYS A 38 4.53 -0.34 0.99
N ILE A 39 5.47 -0.73 0.10
CA ILE A 39 5.75 -2.13 -0.23
C ILE A 39 6.26 -2.88 1.01
N SER A 40 7.18 -2.28 1.76
CA SER A 40 7.75 -2.88 2.98
C SER A 40 6.69 -3.10 4.06
N PHE A 41 5.79 -2.15 4.25
CA PHE A 41 4.65 -2.28 5.15
C PHE A 41 3.72 -3.42 4.69
N THR A 42 3.40 -3.46 3.40
CA THR A 42 2.55 -4.50 2.81
C THR A 42 3.12 -5.89 3.02
N GLU A 43 4.42 -6.08 2.76
CA GLU A 43 5.10 -7.36 2.97
C GLU A 43 5.06 -7.80 4.44
N LYS A 44 5.37 -6.90 5.37
CA LYS A 44 5.49 -7.22 6.80
C LYS A 44 4.14 -7.44 7.48
N PHE A 45 3.14 -6.61 7.16
CA PHE A 45 1.92 -6.53 7.96
C PHE A 45 0.66 -6.95 7.20
N ILE A 46 0.60 -6.79 5.88
CA ILE A 46 -0.63 -7.04 5.11
C ILE A 46 -0.66 -8.47 4.57
N VAL A 47 0.42 -8.92 3.94
CA VAL A 47 0.52 -10.29 3.40
C VAL A 47 0.34 -11.33 4.52
N THR A 48 0.82 -11.03 5.73
CA THR A 48 0.75 -11.94 6.89
C THR A 48 -0.67 -12.11 7.45
N LEU A 49 -1.64 -11.31 7.02
CA LEU A 49 -3.05 -11.44 7.41
C LEU A 49 -3.78 -12.58 6.69
N SER A 50 -3.17 -13.16 5.66
CA SER A 50 -3.73 -14.24 4.85
C SER A 50 -2.82 -15.46 4.79
N LYS A 51 -3.41 -16.61 4.49
CA LYS A 51 -2.68 -17.85 4.17
C LYS A 51 -2.45 -18.02 2.66
N ASN A 52 -2.96 -17.11 1.83
CA ASN A 52 -2.79 -17.19 0.39
C ASN A 52 -1.32 -16.95 0.00
N LEU A 53 -0.66 -18.01 -0.47
CA LEU A 53 0.76 -17.99 -0.82
C LEU A 53 1.06 -17.09 -2.02
N SER A 54 0.08 -16.86 -2.90
CA SER A 54 0.29 -16.02 -4.10
C SER A 54 0.62 -14.58 -3.74
N PHE A 55 0.15 -14.08 -2.59
CA PHE A 55 0.41 -12.71 -2.13
C PHE A 55 1.89 -12.47 -1.85
N LYS A 56 2.53 -13.42 -1.16
CA LYS A 56 3.97 -13.36 -0.88
C LYS A 56 4.78 -13.44 -2.17
N GLU A 57 4.35 -14.28 -3.10
CA GLU A 57 5.00 -14.41 -4.40
C GLU A 57 4.85 -13.13 -5.23
N ASP A 58 3.66 -12.53 -5.29
CA ASP A 58 3.44 -11.26 -6.01
C ASP A 58 4.33 -10.13 -5.48
N ILE A 59 4.41 -9.98 -4.15
CA ILE A 59 5.30 -9.00 -3.51
C ILE A 59 6.78 -9.31 -3.77
N TYR A 60 7.16 -10.59 -3.86
CA TYR A 60 8.51 -10.96 -4.25
C TYR A 60 8.85 -10.48 -5.67
N TYR A 61 7.92 -10.61 -6.64
CA TYR A 61 8.10 -10.06 -7.98
C TYR A 61 8.23 -8.54 -7.99
N VAL A 62 7.44 -7.84 -7.16
CA VAL A 62 7.60 -6.39 -6.94
C VAL A 62 9.02 -6.07 -6.46
N SER A 63 9.54 -6.80 -5.47
CA SER A 63 10.90 -6.63 -4.95
C SER A 63 11.99 -6.89 -6.00
N LEU A 64 11.79 -7.88 -6.88
CA LEU A 64 12.71 -8.13 -7.98
C LEU A 64 12.72 -6.98 -8.99
N PHE A 65 11.56 -6.39 -9.26
CA PHE A 65 11.43 -5.27 -10.19
C PHE A 65 12.08 -4.00 -9.64
N THR A 66 11.83 -3.63 -8.38
CA THR A 66 12.47 -2.46 -7.74
C THR A 66 13.99 -2.60 -7.67
N LYS A 67 14.52 -3.83 -7.65
CA LYS A 67 15.97 -4.12 -7.69
C LYS A 67 16.55 -4.23 -9.11
N GLY A 68 15.76 -3.94 -10.15
CA GLY A 68 16.16 -4.05 -11.56
C GLY A 68 16.49 -5.48 -12.01
N LYS A 69 16.00 -6.52 -11.30
CA LYS A 69 16.27 -7.93 -11.62
C LYS A 69 15.31 -8.52 -12.64
N ILE A 70 14.14 -7.91 -12.81
CA ILE A 70 13.18 -8.25 -13.85
C ILE A 70 12.75 -6.98 -14.57
N ASN A 71 12.27 -7.14 -15.81
CA ASN A 71 11.77 -6.02 -16.61
C ASN A 71 10.25 -5.83 -16.44
N GLN A 72 9.75 -4.75 -17.03
CA GLN A 72 8.33 -4.39 -17.00
C GLN A 72 7.40 -5.45 -17.61
N GLU A 73 7.87 -6.24 -18.59
CA GLU A 73 7.05 -7.26 -19.24
C GLU A 73 6.77 -8.44 -18.30
N VAL A 74 7.78 -8.84 -17.52
CA VAL A 74 7.64 -9.88 -16.50
C VAL A 74 6.68 -9.41 -15.40
N LEU A 75 6.83 -8.18 -14.92
CA LEU A 75 5.92 -7.61 -13.92
C LEU A 75 4.48 -7.51 -14.46
N ARG A 76 4.30 -7.09 -15.72
CA ARG A 76 3.00 -7.00 -16.40
C ARG A 76 2.30 -8.36 -16.50
N LYS A 77 3.03 -9.44 -16.82
CA LYS A 77 2.48 -10.79 -16.83
C LYS A 77 1.99 -11.17 -15.43
N ARG A 78 2.83 -10.92 -14.41
CA ARG A 78 2.45 -11.17 -13.01
C ARG A 78 1.20 -10.41 -12.59
N ARG A 79 1.05 -9.16 -13.04
CA ARG A 79 -0.15 -8.33 -12.83
C ARG A 79 -1.40 -8.96 -13.43
N ILE A 80 -1.32 -9.52 -14.64
CA ILE A 80 -2.46 -10.18 -15.30
C ILE A 80 -2.91 -11.39 -14.48
N ASP A 81 -1.96 -12.20 -14.01
CA ASP A 81 -2.27 -13.36 -13.18
C ASP A 81 -2.88 -12.94 -11.83
N ALA A 82 -2.39 -11.85 -11.24
CA ALA A 82 -2.92 -11.26 -10.01
C ALA A 82 -4.36 -10.77 -10.16
N TRP A 83 -4.68 -10.08 -11.27
CA TRP A 83 -6.06 -9.69 -11.60
C TRP A 83 -6.97 -10.90 -11.79
N SER A 84 -6.49 -11.93 -12.49
CA SER A 84 -7.27 -13.16 -12.70
C SER A 84 -7.60 -13.87 -11.38
N ARG A 85 -6.67 -13.85 -10.41
CA ARG A 85 -6.95 -14.34 -9.05
C ARG A 85 -7.90 -13.42 -8.28
N TYR A 86 -7.73 -12.10 -8.39
CA TYR A 86 -8.57 -11.11 -7.72
C TYR A 86 -10.07 -11.32 -7.99
N ASP A 87 -10.43 -11.63 -9.24
CA ASP A 87 -11.83 -11.86 -9.64
C ASP A 87 -12.46 -13.07 -8.93
N LEU A 88 -11.65 -14.01 -8.45
CA LEU A 88 -12.07 -15.22 -7.75
C LEU A 88 -12.01 -15.10 -6.21
N LEU A 89 -11.36 -14.06 -5.69
CA LEU A 89 -11.20 -13.83 -4.26
C LEU A 89 -12.39 -13.06 -3.69
N GLU A 90 -12.69 -13.32 -2.42
CA GLU A 90 -13.77 -12.67 -1.68
C GLU A 90 -13.30 -12.20 -0.30
N GLY A 91 -14.01 -11.22 0.26
CA GLY A 91 -13.72 -10.63 1.56
C GLY A 91 -12.29 -10.09 1.66
N LYS A 92 -11.65 -10.32 2.81
CA LYS A 92 -10.32 -9.76 3.14
C LYS A 92 -9.24 -10.08 2.12
N ASP A 93 -9.22 -11.29 1.58
CA ASP A 93 -8.20 -11.70 0.61
C ASP A 93 -8.31 -10.92 -0.71
N LYS A 94 -9.54 -10.56 -1.11
CA LYS A 94 -9.80 -9.70 -2.28
C LYS A 94 -9.16 -8.32 -2.08
N TYR A 95 -9.34 -7.72 -0.91
CA TYR A 95 -8.76 -6.41 -0.56
C TYR A 95 -7.23 -6.45 -0.46
N ILE A 96 -6.66 -7.52 0.12
CA ILE A 96 -5.20 -7.72 0.14
C ILE A 96 -4.64 -7.82 -1.29
N GLN A 97 -5.27 -8.61 -2.16
CA GLN A 97 -4.83 -8.74 -3.55
C GLN A 97 -4.90 -7.39 -4.29
N ARG A 98 -5.91 -6.55 -3.99
CA ARG A 98 -6.05 -5.20 -4.55
C ARG A 98 -4.86 -4.30 -4.22
N VAL A 99 -4.42 -4.29 -2.95
CA VAL A 99 -3.20 -3.55 -2.53
C VAL A 99 -1.99 -4.01 -3.32
N ILE A 100 -1.78 -5.32 -3.40
CA ILE A 100 -0.63 -5.90 -4.08
C ILE A 100 -0.63 -5.55 -5.57
N ILE A 101 -1.81 -5.57 -6.21
CA ILE A 101 -1.97 -5.20 -7.62
C ILE A 101 -1.49 -3.78 -7.91
N CYS A 102 -1.69 -2.81 -7.00
CA CYS A 102 -1.19 -1.44 -7.18
C CYS A 102 0.32 -1.42 -7.42
N PHE A 103 1.07 -2.22 -6.68
CA PHE A 103 2.53 -2.32 -6.84
C PHE A 103 2.96 -3.14 -8.06
N LEU A 104 2.07 -3.89 -8.70
CA LEU A 104 2.40 -4.61 -9.94
C LEU A 104 2.29 -3.71 -11.18
N TYR A 105 1.91 -2.43 -11.04
CA TYR A 105 1.99 -1.44 -12.12
C TYR A 105 3.40 -0.85 -12.17
N PRO A 106 4.15 -1.04 -13.29
CA PRO A 106 5.48 -0.45 -13.44
C PRO A 106 5.50 1.06 -13.23
N ASP A 107 4.46 1.75 -13.69
CA ASP A 107 4.35 3.21 -13.59
C ASP A 107 4.22 3.67 -12.13
N ILE A 108 3.59 2.88 -11.25
CA ILE A 108 3.51 3.22 -9.82
C ILE A 108 4.89 3.13 -9.16
N ILE A 109 5.77 2.26 -9.63
CA ILE A 109 7.12 2.09 -9.07
C ILE A 109 8.12 3.06 -9.72
N ASN A 110 8.01 3.28 -11.03
CA ASN A 110 8.97 4.03 -11.82
C ASN A 110 8.53 5.46 -12.12
N SER A 111 7.33 5.91 -11.73
CA SER A 111 6.93 7.27 -12.06
C SER A 111 7.76 8.28 -11.28
N ASN A 112 8.23 9.30 -12.00
CA ASN A 112 8.61 10.59 -11.44
C ASN A 112 7.37 11.41 -11.01
N ASN A 113 6.22 10.78 -10.72
CA ASN A 113 4.98 11.52 -10.46
C ASN A 113 5.10 12.33 -9.17
N GLU A 114 4.68 13.58 -9.26
CA GLU A 114 4.70 14.58 -8.20
C GLU A 114 3.59 14.37 -7.14
N GLY A 115 2.85 13.25 -7.18
CA GLY A 115 1.69 13.00 -6.30
C GLY A 115 1.96 11.96 -5.23
N ILE A 116 2.91 12.20 -4.31
CA ILE A 116 3.01 11.38 -3.08
C ILE A 116 1.67 11.39 -2.34
N ASP A 117 1.02 12.56 -2.28
CA ASP A 117 -0.27 12.76 -1.61
C ASP A 117 -1.38 11.89 -2.25
N ASP A 118 -1.50 11.87 -3.58
CA ASP A 118 -2.49 11.04 -4.28
C ASP A 118 -2.33 9.55 -3.97
N PHE A 119 -1.07 9.06 -3.97
CA PHE A 119 -0.82 7.66 -3.65
C PHE A 119 -0.99 7.37 -2.17
N GLN A 120 -0.68 8.32 -1.29
CA GLN A 120 -0.88 8.21 0.14
C GLN A 120 -2.37 8.09 0.48
N GLU A 121 -3.23 8.92 -0.10
CA GLU A 121 -4.68 8.83 0.08
C GLU A 121 -5.23 7.49 -0.41
N LEU A 122 -4.78 7.05 -1.60
CA LEU A 122 -5.15 5.76 -2.17
C LEU A 122 -4.72 4.61 -1.25
N PHE A 123 -3.47 4.62 -0.79
CA PHE A 123 -2.93 3.55 0.03
C PHE A 123 -3.67 3.45 1.37
N LEU A 124 -3.93 4.57 2.04
CA LEU A 124 -4.70 4.60 3.29
C LEU A 124 -6.13 4.07 3.10
N ASN A 125 -6.80 4.43 2.00
CA ASN A 125 -8.12 3.88 1.69
C ASN A 125 -8.08 2.36 1.52
N LEU A 126 -7.08 1.83 0.82
CA LEU A 126 -6.93 0.39 0.64
C LEU A 126 -6.62 -0.35 1.96
N LEU A 127 -5.91 0.28 2.89
CA LEU A 127 -5.69 -0.28 4.23
C LEU A 127 -6.99 -0.38 5.03
N LEU A 128 -7.83 0.67 4.96
CA LEU A 128 -9.14 0.71 5.62
C LEU A 128 -10.06 -0.40 5.10
N ASP A 129 -10.05 -0.66 3.78
CA ASP A 129 -10.82 -1.76 3.16
C ASP A 129 -10.44 -3.15 3.73
N ILE A 130 -9.20 -3.34 4.18
CA ILE A 130 -8.71 -4.64 4.67
C ILE A 130 -9.12 -4.85 6.14
N LYS A 131 -8.83 -3.88 7.00
CA LYS A 131 -9.06 -3.96 8.44
C LYS A 131 -8.87 -2.59 9.11
N ASP A 132 -9.76 -2.26 10.04
CA ASP A 132 -9.56 -1.19 11.03
C ASP A 132 -8.16 -1.27 11.67
N SER A 133 -7.62 -0.13 12.10
CA SER A 133 -6.29 0.06 12.68
C SER A 133 -5.09 -0.08 11.75
N LEU A 134 -5.25 -0.53 10.50
CA LEU A 134 -4.11 -0.61 9.58
C LEU A 134 -3.57 0.76 9.19
N CYS A 135 -4.41 1.80 9.08
CA CYS A 135 -3.92 3.15 8.83
C CYS A 135 -3.14 3.67 10.04
N ILE A 136 -3.60 3.39 11.27
CA ILE A 136 -2.86 3.73 12.50
C ILE A 136 -1.51 3.01 12.53
N MET A 137 -1.48 1.70 12.23
CA MET A 137 -0.23 0.93 12.17
C MET A 137 0.72 1.47 11.09
N PHE A 138 0.20 1.88 9.93
CA PHE A 138 1.01 2.49 8.89
C PHE A 138 1.60 3.83 9.32
N PHE A 139 0.82 4.67 10.00
CA PHE A 139 1.30 5.93 10.56
C PHE A 139 2.47 5.72 11.53
N ASP A 140 2.36 4.76 12.45
CA ASP A 140 3.43 4.45 13.39
C ASP A 140 4.65 3.87 12.66
N PHE A 141 4.44 3.03 11.64
CA PHE A 141 5.51 2.51 10.80
C PHE A 141 6.26 3.62 10.03
N LEU A 142 5.53 4.52 9.39
CA LEU A 142 6.07 5.65 8.65
C LEU A 142 6.81 6.63 9.57
N SER A 143 6.26 6.92 10.75
CA SER A 143 6.89 7.83 11.73
C SER A 143 8.26 7.32 12.20
N ASN A 144 8.47 6.00 12.25
CA ASN A 144 9.77 5.40 12.59
C ASN A 144 10.75 5.36 11.41
N HIS A 145 10.28 5.62 10.18
CA HIS A 145 11.10 5.70 8.97
C HIS A 145 11.50 7.14 8.62
N ALA A 146 10.66 8.13 8.99
CA ALA A 146 10.87 9.55 8.69
C ALA A 146 11.55 10.34 9.83
N GLY A 147 11.82 9.71 10.98
CA GLY A 147 12.55 10.28 12.11
C GLY A 147 13.95 9.68 12.26
#